data_AF-A0A8K0G785-F1
#
_entry.id   AF-A0A8K0G785-F1
#
_cell.length_a   1.000
_cell.length_b   1.000
_cell.length_c   1.000
_cell.angle_alpha   90.00
_cell.angle_beta   90.00
_cell.angle_gamma   90.00
#
_symmetry.space_group_name_H-M   'P 1'
#
loop_
_entity.id
_entity.type
_entity.pdbx_description
1 polymer ?
#
loop_
_entity_poly.entity_id
_entity_poly.type
_entity_poly.pdbx_seq_one_letter_code
_entity_poly.pdbx_strand_id
1 'polypeptide(L)'
;MKHKHKLNVNTVDQYKNTALHLAARYGGPERTLELLRAGASMACRNKYDELPIADIDANTLETHLDECLKFKVNHDINEKNFTTIYNYRTLLPPREIKNKDEVNENVHDAETANNLITEKMQQLTSETQVISYISKSAELRHLLMHPVVTSFLYIKWHRIRWLFWINL
;
A
#
# COMPACT_ATOMS: atom_id res chain seq x y z
N MET A 1 -31.02 -11.95 0.22
CA MET A 1 -30.38 -11.51 -1.05
C MET A 1 -29.22 -10.60 -0.65
N LYS A 2 -27.93 -10.82 -0.91
CA LYS A 2 -27.15 -11.67 -1.82
C LYS A 2 -25.92 -12.17 -1.03
N HIS A 3 -25.51 -13.43 -1.20
CA HIS A 3 -24.18 -13.86 -0.79
C HIS A 3 -23.17 -13.13 -1.70
N LYS A 4 -22.70 -11.96 -1.27
CA LYS A 4 -21.62 -11.25 -1.94
C LYS A 4 -20.36 -12.06 -1.66
N HIS A 5 -20.05 -13.03 -2.51
CA HIS A 5 -18.73 -13.66 -2.51
C HIS A 5 -17.71 -12.53 -2.42
N LYS A 6 -16.92 -12.51 -1.35
CA LYS A 6 -15.91 -11.49 -1.09
C LYS A 6 -14.78 -11.73 -2.09
N LEU A 7 -15.03 -11.32 -3.34
CA LEU A 7 -14.14 -11.48 -4.46
C LEU A 7 -12.86 -10.73 -4.13
N ASN A 8 -11.74 -11.46 -4.11
CA ASN A 8 -10.45 -10.84 -3.85
C ASN A 8 -10.05 -10.03 -5.09
N VAL A 9 -10.10 -8.70 -4.98
CA VAL A 9 -9.76 -7.77 -6.07
C VAL A 9 -8.31 -7.93 -6.57
N ASN A 10 -7.44 -8.53 -5.75
CA ASN A 10 -6.03 -8.77 -6.07
C ASN A 10 -5.77 -10.18 -6.60
N THR A 11 -6.79 -10.91 -7.05
CA THR A 11 -6.57 -12.16 -7.79
C THR A 11 -5.72 -11.91 -9.03
N VAL A 12 -4.89 -12.88 -9.35
CA VAL A 12 -3.96 -12.81 -10.48
C VAL A 12 -4.29 -13.81 -11.57
N ASP A 13 -3.94 -13.49 -12.81
CA ASP A 13 -3.98 -14.41 -13.94
C ASP A 13 -2.73 -15.31 -14.01
N GLN A 14 -2.62 -16.10 -15.09
CA GLN A 14 -1.46 -16.96 -15.35
C GLN A 14 -0.12 -16.21 -15.48
N TYR A 15 -0.14 -14.90 -15.73
CA TYR A 15 1.04 -14.03 -15.82
C TYR A 15 1.29 -13.24 -14.54
N LYS A 16 0.58 -13.57 -13.46
CA LYS A 16 0.57 -12.82 -12.20
C LYS A 16 0.03 -11.38 -12.34
N ASN A 17 -0.65 -11.05 -13.43
CA ASN A 17 -1.31 -9.76 -13.58
C ASN A 17 -2.57 -9.72 -12.72
N THR A 18 -2.70 -8.69 -11.88
CA THR A 18 -3.96 -8.37 -11.22
C THR A 18 -4.92 -7.68 -12.19
N ALA A 19 -6.21 -7.63 -11.85
CA ALA A 19 -7.19 -6.84 -12.59
C ALA A 19 -6.72 -5.37 -12.78
N LEU A 20 -6.00 -4.82 -11.80
CA LEU A 20 -5.47 -3.46 -11.86
C LEU A 20 -4.38 -3.29 -12.93
N HIS A 21 -3.52 -4.28 -13.18
CA HIS A 21 -2.53 -4.21 -14.27
C HIS A 21 -3.24 -4.05 -15.62
N LEU A 22 -4.28 -4.86 -15.86
CA LEU A 22 -5.02 -4.85 -17.11
C LEU A 22 -5.83 -3.56 -17.28
N ALA A 23 -6.42 -3.05 -16.19
CA ALA A 23 -7.19 -1.81 -16.22
C ALA A 23 -6.32 -0.57 -16.45
N ALA A 24 -5.15 -0.48 -15.79
CA ALA A 24 -4.21 0.61 -16.00
C ALA A 24 -3.75 0.66 -17.46
N ARG A 25 -3.39 -0.50 -18.02
CA ARG A 25 -2.85 -0.59 -19.38
C ARG A 25 -3.88 -0.44 -20.49
N TYR A 26 -5.11 -0.95 -20.30
CA TYR A 26 -6.10 -1.07 -21.38
C TYR A 26 -7.50 -0.55 -21.00
N GLY A 27 -7.80 -0.43 -19.71
CA GLY A 27 -9.14 -0.11 -19.21
C GLY A 27 -9.45 1.39 -19.10
N GLY A 28 -8.40 2.21 -19.08
CA GLY A 28 -8.48 3.67 -18.94
C GLY A 28 -8.68 4.16 -17.51
N PRO A 29 -8.71 5.49 -17.31
CA PRO A 29 -8.78 6.14 -15.99
C PRO A 29 -9.94 5.65 -15.11
N GLU A 30 -11.18 5.64 -15.63
CA GLU A 30 -12.36 5.35 -14.81
C GLU A 30 -12.35 3.92 -14.26
N ARG A 31 -12.01 2.93 -15.10
CA ARG A 31 -11.93 1.52 -14.66
C ARG A 31 -10.80 1.31 -13.66
N THR A 32 -9.70 2.03 -13.84
CA THR A 32 -8.58 2.03 -12.90
C THR A 32 -9.02 2.58 -11.55
N LEU A 33 -9.73 3.72 -11.53
CA LEU A 33 -10.30 4.30 -10.31
C LEU A 33 -11.30 3.35 -9.62
N GLU A 34 -12.21 2.71 -10.36
CA GLU A 34 -13.15 1.75 -9.78
C GLU A 34 -12.45 0.60 -9.04
N LEU A 35 -11.38 0.06 -9.63
CA LEU A 35 -10.59 -1.00 -8.98
C LEU A 35 -9.81 -0.49 -7.78
N LEU A 36 -9.23 0.70 -7.86
CA LEU A 36 -8.53 1.33 -6.74
C LEU A 36 -9.49 1.63 -5.57
N ARG A 37 -10.70 2.13 -5.85
CA ARG A 37 -11.81 2.31 -4.90
C ARG A 37 -12.24 0.99 -4.26
N ALA A 38 -12.21 -0.11 -5.02
CA ALA A 38 -12.46 -1.46 -4.50
C ALA A 38 -11.32 -1.99 -3.61
N GLY A 39 -10.21 -1.27 -3.50
CA GLY A 39 -9.06 -1.62 -2.68
C GLY A 39 -8.06 -2.54 -3.37
N ALA A 40 -7.96 -2.44 -4.71
CA ALA A 40 -6.87 -3.04 -5.46
C ALA A 40 -5.52 -2.49 -5.00
N SER A 41 -4.56 -3.39 -4.81
CA SER A 41 -3.20 -3.05 -4.39
C SER A 41 -2.36 -2.68 -5.60
N MET A 42 -1.66 -1.55 -5.49
CA MET A 42 -0.65 -1.11 -6.46
C MET A 42 0.70 -1.78 -6.24
N ALA A 43 0.89 -2.50 -5.13
CA ALA A 43 2.15 -3.15 -4.76
C ALA A 43 2.29 -4.59 -5.30
N CYS A 44 1.36 -5.05 -6.13
CA CYS A 44 1.40 -6.40 -6.70
C CYS A 44 2.38 -6.44 -7.88
N ARG A 45 3.28 -7.42 -7.95
CA ARG A 45 4.19 -7.60 -9.09
C ARG A 45 3.71 -8.71 -10.00
N ASN A 46 3.74 -8.47 -11.32
CA ASN A 46 3.51 -9.51 -12.31
C ASN A 46 4.76 -10.39 -12.52
N LYS A 47 4.69 -11.36 -13.46
CA LYS A 47 5.84 -12.23 -13.80
C LYS A 47 7.04 -11.46 -14.38
N TYR A 48 6.84 -10.23 -14.83
CA TYR A 48 7.85 -9.37 -15.43
C TYR A 48 8.42 -8.35 -14.43
N ASP A 49 8.08 -8.49 -13.14
CA ASP A 49 8.50 -7.57 -12.08
C ASP A 49 7.92 -6.14 -12.23
N GLU A 50 6.84 -5.99 -12.99
CA GLU A 50 6.14 -4.73 -13.19
C GLU A 50 5.06 -4.52 -12.13
N LEU A 51 4.85 -3.26 -11.74
CA LEU A 51 3.79 -2.85 -10.83
C LEU A 51 2.61 -2.27 -11.64
N PRO A 52 1.34 -2.43 -11.20
CA PRO A 52 0.19 -1.87 -11.89
C PRO A 52 0.27 -0.34 -12.03
N ILE A 53 0.88 0.33 -11.06
CA ILE A 53 1.09 1.79 -11.06
C ILE A 53 1.98 2.28 -12.21
N ALA A 54 2.74 1.38 -12.86
CA ALA A 54 3.60 1.76 -13.97
C ALA A 54 2.83 2.31 -15.17
N ASP A 55 1.60 1.81 -15.38
CA ASP A 55 0.71 2.20 -16.47
C ASP A 55 -0.40 3.18 -16.02
N ILE A 56 -0.38 3.66 -14.76
CA ILE A 56 -1.38 4.62 -14.26
C ILE A 56 -0.88 6.04 -14.49
N ASP A 57 -1.69 6.86 -15.15
CA ASP A 57 -1.38 8.27 -15.36
C ASP A 57 -1.42 9.08 -14.04
N ALA A 58 -0.65 10.17 -14.00
CA ALA A 58 -0.50 10.99 -12.80
C ALA A 58 -1.83 11.54 -12.28
N ASN A 59 -2.72 11.98 -13.17
CA ASN A 59 -3.99 12.60 -12.80
C ASN A 59 -4.95 11.57 -12.17
N THR A 60 -5.02 10.37 -12.74
CA THR A 60 -5.78 9.24 -12.19
C THR A 60 -5.25 8.85 -10.81
N LEU A 61 -3.93 8.77 -10.66
CA LEU A 61 -3.33 8.44 -9.37
C LEU A 61 -3.58 9.54 -8.33
N GLU A 62 -3.45 10.81 -8.71
CA GLU A 62 -3.75 11.96 -7.84
C GLU A 62 -5.20 11.93 -7.37
N THR A 63 -6.15 11.73 -8.30
CA THR A 63 -7.58 11.60 -7.99
C THR A 63 -7.84 10.48 -6.98
N HIS A 64 -7.18 9.33 -7.15
CA HIS A 64 -7.31 8.24 -6.17
C HIS A 64 -6.69 8.58 -4.81
N LEU A 65 -5.55 9.27 -4.79
CA LEU A 65 -4.91 9.70 -3.56
C LEU A 65 -5.75 10.74 -2.80
N ASP A 66 -6.44 11.63 -3.51
CA ASP A 66 -7.42 12.56 -2.93
C ASP A 66 -8.58 11.79 -2.26
N GLU A 67 -9.12 10.77 -2.92
CA GLU A 67 -10.17 9.91 -2.36
C GLU A 67 -9.71 9.11 -1.13
N CYS A 68 -8.41 8.89 -0.98
CA CYS A 68 -7.81 8.26 0.19
C CYS A 68 -7.75 9.17 1.42
N LEU A 69 -7.99 10.47 1.27
CA LEU A 69 -8.02 11.46 2.34
C LEU A 69 -9.46 11.86 2.66
N LYS A 70 -9.92 11.60 3.90
CA LYS A 70 -11.27 11.98 4.35
C LYS A 70 -11.21 12.88 5.57
N PHE A 71 -12.03 13.92 5.56
CA PHE A 71 -12.20 14.82 6.69
C PHE A 71 -13.47 14.46 7.45
N LYS A 72 -13.35 14.19 8.75
CA LYS A 72 -14.47 14.09 9.67
C LYS A 72 -14.53 15.37 10.48
N VAL A 73 -15.48 16.24 10.13
CA VAL A 73 -15.82 17.42 10.92
C VAL A 73 -16.76 16.97 12.02
N ASN A 74 -16.36 17.14 13.28
CA ASN A 74 -17.27 16.90 14.39
C ASN A 74 -18.21 18.10 14.50
N HIS A 75 -19.52 17.87 14.48
CA HIS A 75 -20.52 18.95 14.55
C HIS A 75 -20.72 19.51 15.96
N ASP A 76 -20.00 19.00 16.95
CA ASP A 76 -20.00 19.57 18.29
C ASP A 76 -19.29 20.92 18.29
N ILE A 77 -20.10 21.97 18.41
CA ILE A 77 -19.74 23.39 18.54
C ILE A 77 -18.72 23.69 19.66
N ASN A 78 -18.47 22.75 20.57
CA ASN A 78 -17.55 22.91 21.70
C ASN A 78 -16.18 22.24 21.50
N GLU A 79 -15.99 21.39 20.48
CA GLU A 79 -14.70 20.76 20.19
C GLU A 79 -14.18 21.19 18.82
N LYS A 80 -13.11 21.99 18.80
CA LYS A 80 -12.35 22.36 17.59
C LYS A 80 -11.51 21.21 17.04
N ASN A 81 -11.98 19.97 17.17
CA ASN A 81 -11.24 18.78 16.79
C ASN A 81 -11.77 18.28 15.45
N PHE A 82 -11.03 18.52 14.37
CA PHE A 82 -11.26 17.83 13.10
C PHE A 82 -10.37 16.59 13.05
N THR A 83 -10.90 15.48 12.54
CA THR A 83 -10.12 14.24 12.36
C THR A 83 -9.91 14.00 10.87
N THR A 84 -8.66 13.79 10.46
CA THR A 84 -8.31 13.34 9.12
C THR A 84 -8.10 11.84 9.11
N ILE A 85 -8.71 11.16 8.14
CA ILE A 85 -8.61 9.71 7.95
C ILE A 85 -7.84 9.48 6.67
N TYR A 86 -6.71 8.78 6.79
CA TYR A 86 -5.84 8.40 5.68
C TYR A 86 -5.99 6.91 5.38
N ASN A 87 -6.24 6.56 4.12
CA ASN A 87 -6.31 5.18 3.66
C ASN A 87 -5.04 4.77 2.90
N TYR A 88 -4.23 3.90 3.51
CA TYR A 88 -2.99 3.39 2.91
C TYR A 88 -3.16 2.02 2.23
N ARG A 89 -4.37 1.45 2.18
CA ARG A 89 -4.58 0.06 1.77
C ARG A 89 -4.09 -0.23 0.35
N THR A 90 -4.22 0.71 -0.57
CA THR A 90 -3.82 0.53 -1.97
C THR A 90 -2.31 0.63 -2.19
N LEU A 91 -1.58 1.28 -1.27
CA LEU A 91 -0.11 1.42 -1.30
C LEU A 91 0.59 0.16 -0.79
N LEU A 92 -0.12 -0.66 -0.02
CA LEU A 92 0.43 -1.82 0.67
C LEU A 92 0.20 -3.10 -0.14
N PRO A 93 1.12 -4.07 -0.07
CA PRO A 93 0.90 -5.39 -0.65
C PRO A 93 -0.36 -6.04 -0.07
N PRO A 94 -1.07 -6.89 -0.84
CA PRO A 94 -2.19 -7.65 -0.32
C PRO A 94 -1.73 -8.46 0.89
N ARG A 95 -2.50 -8.42 1.99
CA ARG A 95 -2.20 -9.27 3.15
C ARG A 95 -2.35 -10.72 2.73
N GLU A 96 -1.24 -11.45 2.66
CA GLU A 96 -1.28 -12.90 2.60
C GLU A 96 -1.86 -13.37 3.94
N ILE A 97 -3.01 -14.04 3.90
CA ILE A 97 -3.52 -14.76 5.07
C ILE A 97 -2.60 -15.97 5.21
N LYS A 98 -1.49 -15.81 5.93
CA LYS A 98 -0.74 -16.96 6.42
C LYS A 98 -1.67 -17.70 7.38
N ASN A 99 -2.05 -18.93 7.06
CA ASN A 99 -2.76 -19.79 8.02
C ASN A 99 -1.88 -19.87 9.26
N LYS A 100 -2.45 -19.55 10.43
CA LYS A 100 -1.74 -19.46 11.71
C LYS A 100 -1.24 -20.81 12.25
N ASP A 101 -1.39 -21.88 11.48
CA ASP A 101 -1.15 -23.25 11.93
C ASP A 101 0.33 -23.67 11.89
N GLU A 102 1.25 -22.77 11.51
CA GLU A 102 2.70 -23.03 11.46
C GLU A 102 3.55 -22.02 12.25
N VAL A 103 3.02 -21.39 13.31
CA VAL A 103 3.87 -20.70 14.28
C VAL A 103 4.20 -21.66 15.40
N ASN A 104 5.26 -22.44 15.22
CA ASN A 104 5.85 -23.24 16.28
C ASN A 104 6.61 -22.28 17.21
N GLU A 105 5.99 -21.87 18.32
CA GLU A 105 6.54 -20.97 19.35
C GLU A 105 7.67 -21.62 20.18
N ASN A 106 8.68 -22.20 19.54
CA ASN A 106 9.89 -22.63 20.23
C ASN A 106 10.99 -21.57 20.05
N VAL A 107 10.89 -20.54 20.88
CA VAL A 107 11.82 -19.40 20.94
C VAL A 107 13.06 -19.80 21.74
N HIS A 108 14.05 -20.45 21.12
CA HIS A 108 15.35 -20.66 21.78
C HIS A 108 16.63 -20.46 20.94
N ASP A 109 16.55 -20.21 19.62
CA ASP A 109 17.76 -20.12 18.79
C ASP A 109 17.97 -18.74 18.13
N ALA A 110 19.22 -18.25 18.15
CA ALA A 110 19.64 -16.97 17.55
C ALA A 110 19.39 -16.90 16.03
N GLU A 111 19.36 -18.05 15.37
CA GLU A 111 19.03 -18.19 13.95
C GLU A 111 17.57 -17.81 13.66
N THR A 112 16.64 -18.17 14.55
CA THR A 112 15.22 -17.80 14.44
C THR A 112 15.03 -16.29 14.62
N ALA A 113 15.78 -15.65 15.52
CA ALA A 113 15.74 -14.20 15.69
C ALA A 113 16.26 -13.45 14.45
N ASN A 114 17.34 -13.94 13.82
CA ASN A 114 17.86 -13.37 12.57
C ASN A 114 16.91 -13.56 11.39
N ASN A 115 16.24 -14.72 11.31
CA ASN A 115 15.20 -14.97 10.31
C ASN A 115 14.02 -14.01 10.49
N LEU A 116 13.54 -13.80 11.72
CA LEU A 116 12.46 -12.85 12.04
C LEU A 116 12.84 -11.40 11.70
N ILE A 117 14.08 -10.98 11.98
CA ILE A 117 14.58 -9.66 11.58
C ILE A 117 14.59 -9.52 10.06
N THR A 118 15.07 -10.54 9.35
CA THR A 118 15.16 -10.58 7.88
C THR A 118 13.77 -10.52 7.25
N GLU A 119 12.81 -11.31 7.74
CA GLU A 119 11.41 -11.26 7.31
C GLU A 119 10.78 -9.89 7.55
N LYS A 120 11.03 -9.28 8.71
CA LYS A 120 10.51 -7.95 9.05
C LYS A 120 11.11 -6.85 8.18
N MET A 121 12.39 -6.95 7.84
CA MET A 121 13.04 -6.07 6.88
C MET A 121 12.47 -6.26 5.46
N GLN A 122 12.23 -7.49 5.05
CA GLN A 122 11.63 -7.82 3.75
C GLN A 122 10.17 -7.35 3.64
N GLN A 123 9.42 -7.39 4.74
CA GLN A 123 8.09 -6.80 4.82
C GLN A 123 8.15 -5.27 4.73
N LEU A 124 9.11 -4.64 5.39
CA LEU A 124 9.31 -3.18 5.29
C LEU A 124 9.62 -2.74 3.86
N THR A 125 10.48 -3.46 3.16
CA THR A 125 10.83 -3.16 1.76
C THR A 125 9.67 -3.44 0.81
N SER A 126 8.84 -4.44 1.10
CA SER A 126 7.61 -4.71 0.34
C SER A 126 6.57 -3.60 0.46
N GLU A 127 6.39 -3.05 1.66
CA GLU A 127 5.41 -1.98 1.92
C GLU A 127 5.76 -0.63 1.27
N THR A 128 7.02 -0.41 0.88
CA THR A 128 7.48 0.86 0.29
C THR A 128 7.74 0.79 -1.21
N GLN A 129 7.47 -0.34 -1.87
CA GLN A 129 7.77 -0.53 -3.30
C GLN A 129 7.06 0.48 -4.20
N VAL A 130 5.78 0.75 -3.93
CA VAL A 130 4.98 1.73 -4.68
C VAL A 130 5.60 3.11 -4.58
N ILE A 131 5.97 3.54 -3.36
CA ILE A 131 6.58 4.85 -3.13
C ILE A 131 7.97 4.93 -3.77
N SER A 132 8.74 3.84 -3.73
CA SER A 132 10.04 3.75 -4.41
C SER A 132 9.91 3.86 -5.94
N TYR A 133 8.83 3.34 -6.52
CA TYR A 133 8.54 3.52 -7.94
C TYR A 133 8.20 4.98 -8.27
N ILE A 134 7.30 5.59 -7.48
CA ILE A 134 6.91 7.00 -7.64
C ILE A 134 8.13 7.93 -7.59
N SER A 135 9.12 7.67 -6.74
CA SER A 135 10.32 8.51 -6.65
C SER A 135 11.23 8.43 -7.86
N LYS A 136 11.26 7.27 -8.54
CA LYS A 136 12.07 7.05 -9.74
C LYS A 136 11.40 7.61 -11.00
N SER A 137 10.08 7.53 -11.09
CA SER A 137 9.32 8.12 -12.20
C SER A 137 9.39 9.65 -12.17
N ALA A 138 9.70 10.29 -13.30
CA ALA A 138 9.68 11.76 -13.39
C ALA A 138 8.25 12.31 -13.38
N GLU A 139 7.31 11.59 -14.00
CA GLU A 139 5.92 11.98 -14.13
C GLU A 139 5.19 11.93 -12.78
N LEU A 140 5.39 10.86 -12.01
CA LEU A 140 4.70 10.67 -10.72
C LEU A 140 5.39 11.39 -9.55
N ARG A 141 6.61 11.93 -9.74
CA ARG A 141 7.46 12.42 -8.66
C ARG A 141 6.79 13.48 -7.78
N HIS A 142 5.98 14.36 -8.38
CA HIS A 142 5.29 15.43 -7.66
C HIS A 142 4.29 14.88 -6.62
N LEU A 143 3.75 13.67 -6.85
CA LEU A 143 2.83 13.00 -5.93
C LEU A 143 3.52 12.53 -4.64
N LEU A 144 4.86 12.55 -4.56
CA LEU A 144 5.56 12.35 -3.30
C LEU A 144 5.21 13.41 -2.25
N MET A 145 4.80 14.61 -2.69
CA MET A 145 4.37 15.70 -1.83
C MET A 145 2.90 15.61 -1.42
N HIS A 146 2.14 14.67 -2.00
CA HIS A 146 0.74 14.47 -1.65
C HIS A 146 0.59 14.12 -0.15
N PRO A 147 -0.40 14.67 0.58
CA PRO A 147 -0.56 14.45 2.03
C PRO A 147 -0.61 12.98 2.44
N VAL A 148 -1.20 12.11 1.61
CA VAL A 148 -1.26 10.66 1.86
C VAL A 148 0.11 10.00 1.76
N VAL A 149 0.95 10.41 0.80
CA VAL A 149 2.29 9.84 0.62
C VAL A 149 3.25 10.37 1.67
N THR A 150 3.22 11.67 1.94
CA THR A 150 4.06 12.32 2.95
C THR A 150 3.75 11.80 4.36
N SER A 151 2.47 11.66 4.73
CA SER A 151 2.08 11.08 6.02
C SER A 151 2.52 9.62 6.16
N PHE A 152 2.41 8.83 5.09
CA PHE A 152 2.92 7.45 5.06
C PHE A 152 4.43 7.41 5.30
N LEU A 153 5.21 8.23 4.58
CA LEU A 153 6.66 8.34 4.74
C LEU A 153 7.04 8.80 6.15
N TYR A 154 6.31 9.76 6.71
CA TYR A 154 6.50 10.25 8.08
C TYR A 154 6.32 9.13 9.11
N ILE A 155 5.25 8.32 8.99
CA ILE A 155 5.01 7.17 9.86
C ILE A 155 6.15 6.15 9.74
N LYS A 156 6.62 5.87 8.51
CA LYS A 156 7.74 4.96 8.27
C LYS A 156 9.03 5.46 8.90
N TRP A 157 9.36 6.73 8.71
CA TRP A 157 10.51 7.37 9.33
C TRP A 157 10.46 7.26 10.85
N HIS A 158 9.32 7.58 11.45
CA HIS A 158 9.15 7.50 12.91
C HIS A 158 9.43 6.09 13.46
N ARG A 159 9.10 5.03 12.71
CA ARG A 159 9.37 3.63 13.12
C ARG A 159 10.85 3.26 13.06
N ILE A 160 11.66 3.91 12.22
CA ILE A 160 13.09 3.60 12.07
C ILE A 160 14.01 4.64 12.72
N ARG A 161 13.48 5.79 13.12
CA ARG A 161 14.24 6.90 13.73
C ARG A 161 15.07 6.47 14.94
N TRP A 162 14.57 5.53 15.75
CA TRP A 162 15.27 5.03 16.93
C TRP A 162 16.62 4.37 16.59
N LEU A 163 16.75 3.72 15.42
CA LEU A 163 18.02 3.13 14.97
C LEU A 163 19.11 4.20 14.77
N PHE A 164 18.72 5.37 14.28
CA PHE A 164 19.63 6.51 14.11
C PHE A 164 20.05 7.12 15.45
N TRP A 165 19.24 6.99 16.50
CA TRP A 165 19.55 7.50 17.83
C TRP A 165 20.45 6.56 18.63
N ILE A 166 20.53 5.29 18.25
CA ILE A 166 21.44 4.30 18.86
C ILE A 166 22.84 4.36 18.23
N ASN A 167 22.94 4.88 17.00
CA ASN A 167 24.18 4.91 16.24
C ASN A 167 24.89 6.29 16.29
N LEU A 168 24.55 7.12 17.28
CA LEU A 168 25.14 8.43 17.57
C LEU A 168 25.58 8.47 19.04
#